data_AF-A0A1I5Z163-F1
#
_entry.id   AF-A0A1I5Z163-F1
#
_cell.length_a   1.000
_cell.length_b   1.000
_cell.length_c   1.000
_cell.angle_alpha   90.00
_cell.angle_beta   90.00
_cell.angle_gamma   90.00
#
_symmetry.space_group_name_H-M   'P 1'
#
loop_
_entity.id
_entity.type
_entity.pdbx_description
1 polymer ?
#
loop_
_entity_poly.entity_id
_entity_poly.type
_entity_poly.pdbx_seq_one_letter_code
_entity_poly.pdbx_strand_id
1 'polypeptide(L)' 'MSSPINSWEGASTIYTFADKPAVMAVILVVGVALTVFAIWATVRHEKHSYDAPMLKK' A
#
# COMPACT_ATOMS: atom_id res chain seq x y z
N MET A 1 15.25 -8.79 -36.77
CA MET A 1 14.15 -7.84 -36.49
C MET A 1 12.90 -8.68 -36.30
N SER A 2 12.57 -8.99 -35.04
CA SER A 2 11.46 -9.90 -34.69
C SER A 2 10.13 -9.33 -35.20
N SER A 3 9.35 -10.17 -35.88
CA SER A 3 8.00 -9.91 -36.38
C SER A 3 7.11 -9.18 -35.36
N PRO A 4 6.11 -8.36 -35.77
CA PRO A 4 5.12 -7.85 -34.86
C PRO A 4 4.52 -8.99 -34.04
N ILE A 5 4.48 -8.81 -32.72
CA ILE A 5 3.82 -9.75 -31.83
C ILE A 5 2.31 -9.64 -32.10
N ASN A 6 1.74 -10.66 -32.74
CA ASN A 6 0.33 -10.66 -33.15
C ASN A 6 -0.61 -11.12 -32.01
N SER A 7 -0.04 -11.52 -30.86
CA SER A 7 -0.78 -12.10 -29.74
C SER A 7 0.02 -11.95 -28.43
N TRP A 8 -0.68 -11.57 -27.35
CA TRP A 8 -0.18 -11.59 -25.97
C TRP A 8 -0.64 -12.84 -25.21
N GLU A 9 -1.22 -13.81 -25.93
CA GLU A 9 -1.65 -15.08 -25.38
C GLU A 9 -0.41 -15.82 -24.83
N GLY A 10 -0.37 -16.02 -23.51
CA GLY A 10 0.81 -16.59 -22.82
C GLY A 10 1.90 -15.59 -22.46
N ALA A 11 1.78 -14.31 -22.82
CA ALA A 11 2.63 -13.24 -22.30
C ALA A 11 2.19 -12.87 -20.87
N SER A 12 2.37 -13.80 -19.92
CA SER A 12 2.23 -13.48 -18.51
C SER A 12 3.43 -12.61 -18.11
N THR A 13 3.24 -11.31 -18.14
CA THR A 13 4.03 -10.43 -17.28
C THR A 13 3.91 -10.95 -15.85
N ILE A 14 5.00 -10.95 -15.08
CA ILE A 14 4.97 -11.35 -13.65
C ILE A 14 4.26 -10.24 -12.88
N TYR A 15 2.96 -10.06 -13.13
CA TYR A 15 2.07 -9.27 -12.30
C TYR A 15 1.48 -10.23 -11.28
N THR A 16 2.20 -10.37 -10.17
CA THR A 16 1.84 -11.21 -9.04
C THR A 16 0.38 -10.98 -8.63
N PHE A 17 -0.50 -11.88 -9.09
CA PHE A 17 -1.94 -11.94 -8.78
C PHE A 17 -2.81 -10.81 -9.35
N ALA A 18 -2.34 -10.03 -10.32
CA ALA A 18 -3.15 -8.96 -10.92
C ALA A 18 -4.38 -9.49 -11.68
N ASP A 19 -4.31 -10.73 -12.15
CA ASP A 19 -5.38 -11.50 -12.81
C ASP A 19 -6.44 -12.01 -11.83
N LYS A 20 -6.17 -11.96 -10.51
CA LYS A 20 -7.05 -12.49 -9.47
C LYS A 20 -7.78 -11.35 -8.77
N PRO A 21 -9.04 -11.04 -9.13
CA PRO A 21 -9.75 -9.87 -8.60
C PRO A 21 -9.89 -9.92 -7.07
N ALA A 22 -10.05 -11.12 -6.50
CA ALA A 22 -10.09 -11.31 -5.05
C ALA A 22 -8.77 -10.93 -4.37
N VAL A 23 -7.62 -11.27 -4.96
CA VAL A 23 -6.31 -10.92 -4.39
C VAL A 23 -6.06 -9.42 -4.48
N MET A 24 -6.44 -8.80 -5.60
CA MET A 24 -6.35 -7.34 -5.77
C MET A 24 -7.22 -6.60 -4.76
N ALA A 25 -8.44 -7.09 -4.48
CA ALA A 25 -9.30 -6.51 -3.47
C ALA A 25 -8.69 -6.60 -2.06
N VAL A 26 -8.08 -7.73 -1.70
CA VAL A 26 -7.39 -7.91 -0.42
C VAL A 26 -6.22 -6.93 -0.30
N ILE A 27 -5.36 -6.84 -1.33
CA ILE A 27 -4.22 -5.92 -1.33
C ILE A 27 -4.69 -4.48 -1.15
N LEU A 28 -5.75 -4.07 -1.84
CA LEU A 28 -6.32 -2.73 -1.72
C LEU A 28 -6.81 -2.46 -0.29
N VAL A 29 -7.58 -3.38 0.30
CA VAL A 29 -8.09 -3.25 1.67
C VAL A 29 -6.95 -3.11 2.68
N VAL A 30 -5.91 -3.95 2.54
CA VAL A 30 -4.72 -3.88 3.41
C VAL A 30 -4.00 -2.53 3.24
N GLY A 31 -3.81 -2.06 2.01
CA GLY A 31 -3.16 -0.77 1.74
C GLY A 31 -3.92 0.41 2.35
N VAL A 32 -5.25 0.43 2.23
CA VAL A 32 -6.10 1.44 2.86
C VAL A 32 -6.00 1.37 4.39
N ALA A 33 -6.08 0.17 4.96
CA ALA A 33 -6.00 -0.03 6.41
C ALA A 33 -4.66 0.46 6.98
N LEU A 34 -3.53 0.14 6.33
CA LEU A 34 -2.21 0.61 6.73
C LEU A 34 -2.08 2.14 6.64
N THR A 35 -2.65 2.74 5.60
CA THR A 35 -2.64 4.20 5.43
C THR A 35 -3.40 4.90 6.55
N VAL A 36 -4.62 4.46 6.83
CA VAL A 36 -5.44 5.00 7.92
C VAL A 36 -4.74 4.80 9.27
N PHE A 37 -4.16 3.61 9.49
CA PHE A 37 -3.40 3.31 10.70
C PHE A 37 -2.20 4.26 10.88
N ALA A 38 -1.42 4.50 9.83
CA ALA A 38 -0.27 5.40 9.88
C ALA A 38 -0.68 6.83 10.25
N ILE A 39 -1.77 7.35 9.65
CA ILE A 39 -2.30 8.68 10.00
C ILE A 39 -2.72 8.73 11.47
N TRP A 40 -3.51 7.75 11.91
CA TRP A 40 -3.97 7.68 13.30
C TRP A 40 -2.81 7.58 14.30
N ALA A 41 -1.80 6.76 13.99
CA ALA A 41 -0.62 6.59 14.82
C ALA A 41 0.18 7.90 14.94
N THR A 42 0.35 8.64 13.85
CA THR A 42 1.00 9.95 13.84
C THR A 42 0.24 10.95 14.69
N VAL A 43 -1.09 11.08 14.51
CA VAL A 43 -1.92 11.98 15.31
C VAL A 43 -1.85 11.63 16.80
N ARG A 44 -1.84 10.34 17.14
CA ARG A 44 -1.68 9.87 18.53
C ARG A 44 -0.30 10.22 19.10
N HIS A 45 0.76 10.00 18.32
CA HIS A 45 2.14 10.30 18.72
C HIS A 45 2.33 11.80 18.96
N GLU A 46 1.78 12.64 18.09
CA GLU A 46 1.82 14.08 18.24
C GLU A 46 1.08 14.55 19.49
N LYS A 47 -0.16 14.09 19.71
CA LYS A 47 -0.91 14.41 20.94
C LYS A 47 -0.11 14.09 22.21
N HIS A 48 0.47 12.89 22.27
CA HIS A 48 1.30 12.50 23.41
C HIS A 48 2.53 13.41 23.57
N SER A 49 3.17 13.80 22.47
CA SER A 49 4.36 14.67 22.48
C SER A 49 4.03 16.09 22.92
N TYR A 50 2.88 16.64 22.52
CA TYR A 50 2.45 17.98 22.90
C TYR A 50 1.90 18.05 24.33
N ASP A 51 1.30 16.97 24.83
CA ASP A 51 0.80 16.87 26.20
C ASP A 51 1.91 16.50 27.21
N ALA A 52 3.08 16.06 26.73
CA ALA A 52 4.21 15.76 27.60
C ALA A 52 4.75 17.06 28.23
N PRO A 53 4.93 17.12 29.56
CA PRO A 53 5.49 18.30 30.20
C PRO A 53 6.91 18.52 29.68
N MET A 54 7.15 19.66 29.02
CA MET A 54 8.50 20.05 28.62
C MET A 54 9.38 20.14 29.86
N LEU A 55 10.48 19.37 29.90
CA LEU A 55 11.51 19.48 30.92
C LEU A 55 11.99 20.93 30.97
N LYS A 56 11.63 21.67 32.02
CA LYS A 56 12.24 22.96 32.33
C LYS A 56 13.73 22.72 32.59
N LYS A 57 14.58 23.30 31.73
CA LYS A 57 16.01 23.49 32.02
C LYS A 57 16.19 24.57 33.07
#